data_AF-A0A124IV28-F1
#
_entry.id   AF-A0A124IV28-F1
#
_cell.length_a   1.000
_cell.length_b   1.000
_cell.length_c   1.000
_cell.angle_alpha   90.00
_cell.angle_beta   90.00
_cell.angle_gamma   90.00
#
_symmetry.space_group_name_H-M   'P 1'
#
loop_
_entity.id
_entity.type
_entity.pdbx_description
1 polymer ?
#
loop_
_entity_poly.entity_id
_entity_poly.type
_entity_poly.pdbx_seq_one_letter_code
_entity_poly.pdbx_strand_id
1 'polypeptide(L)'
;MRDAEQAIDNEIKSRSITPADQLQTQSVPPPASQPKSGTMVDLKSRDGEKIGEVEGDDRSLVVRPLKPLDPEAKPTKFLIRKLEEYRRGDEDLVRGKRLSEGDAFNYDLEKGEGGSIIAISIRNYRTNARRQEVMNIIRWTIERNLESKGSNQ
;
A
#
# COMPACT_ATOMS: atom_id res chain seq x y z
N MET A 1 -11.73 -46.44 -59.96
CA MET A 1 -10.75 -45.35 -59.83
C MET A 1 -10.49 -45.22 -58.33
N ARG A 2 -9.33 -45.67 -57.81
CA ARG A 2 -8.08 -44.87 -57.72
C ARG A 2 -8.36 -43.59 -56.91
N ASP A 3 -7.87 -43.31 -55.72
CA ASP A 3 -6.83 -43.89 -54.86
C ASP A 3 -7.13 -43.38 -53.43
N ALA A 4 -7.06 -44.27 -52.43
CA ALA A 4 -7.07 -43.89 -51.02
C ALA A 4 -5.62 -43.90 -50.54
N GLU A 5 -4.89 -42.83 -50.84
CA GLU A 5 -3.57 -42.57 -50.30
C GLU A 5 -3.56 -41.14 -49.74
N GLN A 6 -3.41 -40.99 -48.43
CA GLN A 6 -2.13 -40.56 -47.89
C GLN A 6 -2.22 -40.42 -46.38
N ALA A 7 -1.37 -41.22 -45.75
CA ALA A 7 -0.97 -41.06 -44.39
C ALA A 7 0.28 -40.14 -44.33
N ILE A 8 0.48 -39.58 -43.14
CA ILE A 8 1.76 -39.13 -42.56
C ILE A 8 2.28 -37.75 -42.99
N ASP A 9 2.44 -36.93 -41.97
CA ASP A 9 3.66 -36.19 -41.60
C ASP A 9 3.46 -34.70 -41.36
N ASN A 10 3.44 -34.39 -40.06
CA ASN A 10 4.34 -33.47 -39.39
C ASN A 10 4.36 -31.98 -39.77
N GLU A 11 4.56 -31.22 -38.70
CA GLU A 11 5.35 -29.98 -38.67
C GLU A 11 4.72 -28.64 -39.13
N ILE A 12 4.41 -27.84 -38.09
CA ILE A 12 4.75 -26.41 -37.97
C ILE A 12 4.40 -25.52 -39.18
N LYS A 13 3.33 -24.73 -39.04
CA LYS A 13 3.28 -23.38 -39.64
C LYS A 13 2.77 -22.30 -38.69
N SER A 14 3.76 -21.63 -38.10
CA SER A 14 3.98 -20.20 -38.36
C SER A 14 2.83 -19.25 -37.99
N ARG A 15 2.69 -18.97 -36.69
CA ARG A 15 2.30 -17.62 -36.28
C ARG A 15 3.55 -16.74 -36.27
N SER A 16 3.64 -15.96 -37.33
CA SER A 16 4.14 -14.59 -37.39
C SER A 16 5.36 -14.25 -36.53
N ILE A 17 6.49 -14.27 -37.21
CA ILE A 17 7.74 -13.55 -36.96
C ILE A 17 7.51 -12.12 -36.45
N THR A 18 8.08 -11.78 -35.30
CA THR A 18 8.62 -10.45 -34.96
C THR A 18 9.78 -10.68 -33.96
N PRO A 19 10.96 -10.06 -34.15
CA PRO A 19 12.26 -10.58 -33.72
C PRO A 19 12.55 -10.56 -32.21
N ALA A 20 13.48 -11.45 -31.83
CA ALA A 20 14.11 -11.53 -30.52
C ALA A 20 15.02 -10.31 -30.28
N ASP A 21 14.52 -9.36 -29.48
CA ASP A 21 15.36 -8.48 -28.68
C ASP A 21 14.53 -8.02 -27.47
N GLN A 22 15.11 -8.13 -26.27
CA GLN A 22 14.51 -7.87 -24.94
C GLN A 22 13.79 -9.05 -24.26
N LEU A 23 14.54 -10.14 -24.08
CA LEU A 23 14.56 -10.79 -22.77
C LEU A 23 15.21 -9.82 -21.77
N GLN A 24 14.40 -8.99 -21.11
CA GLN A 24 14.79 -8.34 -19.87
C GLN A 24 13.69 -8.48 -18.83
N THR A 25 14.08 -9.17 -17.75
CA THR A 25 13.54 -9.07 -16.38
C THR A 25 12.11 -9.55 -16.15
N GLN A 26 12.05 -10.77 -15.59
CA GLN A 26 11.27 -11.15 -14.42
C GLN A 26 10.08 -10.24 -14.11
N SER A 27 8.89 -10.79 -14.32
CA SER A 27 7.62 -10.30 -13.79
C SER A 27 7.64 -10.27 -12.25
N VAL A 28 8.32 -9.28 -11.67
CA VAL A 28 7.86 -8.73 -10.40
C VAL A 28 6.51 -8.08 -10.71
N PRO A 29 5.42 -8.45 -10.02
CA PRO A 29 4.18 -7.71 -10.18
C PRO A 29 4.51 -6.22 -9.91
N PRO A 30 4.02 -5.28 -10.74
CA PRO A 30 4.21 -3.87 -10.45
C PRO A 30 3.73 -3.61 -9.01
N PRO A 31 4.53 -2.96 -8.14
CA PRO A 31 4.06 -2.60 -6.81
C PRO A 31 2.78 -1.81 -7.01
N ALA A 32 1.72 -2.25 -6.31
CA ALA A 32 0.34 -1.83 -6.47
C ALA A 32 0.21 -0.32 -6.63
N SER A 33 0.26 0.14 -7.88
CA SER A 33 0.18 1.56 -8.20
C SER A 33 -1.29 1.91 -8.35
N GLN A 34 -1.76 2.56 -7.28
CA GLN A 34 -2.71 3.66 -7.26
C GLN A 34 -4.20 3.28 -7.41
N PRO A 35 -5.02 3.46 -6.35
CA PRO A 35 -6.42 3.77 -6.57
C PRO A 35 -6.48 5.06 -7.40
N LYS A 36 -7.01 4.94 -8.61
CA LYS A 36 -7.20 6.05 -9.56
C LYS A 36 -8.10 7.11 -8.92
N SER A 37 -7.57 8.34 -8.84
CA SER A 37 -8.26 9.57 -8.42
C SER A 37 -8.72 9.63 -6.96
N GLY A 38 -7.78 9.44 -6.02
CA GLY A 38 -7.87 10.12 -4.72
C GLY A 38 -7.31 11.54 -4.88
N THR A 39 -7.98 12.56 -4.34
CA THR A 39 -7.37 13.89 -4.28
C THR A 39 -6.10 13.78 -3.44
N MET A 40 -4.93 13.99 -4.05
CA MET A 40 -3.67 14.05 -3.33
C MET A 40 -3.64 15.36 -2.55
N VAL A 41 -3.56 15.26 -1.23
CA VAL A 41 -3.56 16.40 -0.32
C VAL A 41 -2.23 16.42 0.43
N ASP A 42 -1.63 17.60 0.54
CA ASP A 42 -0.44 17.77 1.36
C ASP A 42 -0.76 17.50 2.84
N LEU A 43 -0.01 16.57 3.44
CA LEU A 43 -0.01 16.39 4.88
C LEU A 43 0.92 17.43 5.50
N LYS A 44 0.33 18.37 6.24
CA LYS A 44 1.06 19.45 6.93
C LYS A 44 1.24 19.15 8.41
N SER A 45 2.35 19.62 8.98
CA SER A 45 2.60 19.70 10.42
C SER A 45 1.65 20.70 11.08
N ARG A 46 1.60 20.71 12.41
CA ARG A 46 0.96 21.78 13.20
C ARG A 46 1.51 23.17 12.83
N ASP A 47 2.78 23.29 12.48
CA ASP A 47 3.44 24.55 12.11
C ASP A 47 3.23 24.94 10.64
N GLY A 48 2.50 24.13 9.87
CA GLY A 48 2.16 24.40 8.46
C GLY A 48 3.16 23.85 7.44
N GLU A 49 4.28 23.26 7.88
CA GLU A 49 5.27 22.62 7.01
C GLU A 49 4.74 21.33 6.37
N LYS A 50 5.08 21.06 5.10
CA LYS A 50 4.73 19.79 4.45
C LYS A 50 5.58 18.66 5.02
N ILE A 51 4.93 17.68 5.64
CA ILE A 51 5.57 16.50 6.24
C ILE A 51 5.31 15.22 5.44
N GLY A 52 4.42 15.27 4.45
CA GLY A 52 4.11 14.15 3.57
C GLY A 52 2.91 14.45 2.67
N GLU A 53 2.36 13.39 2.11
CA GLU A 53 1.22 13.41 1.20
C GLU A 53 0.21 12.36 1.66
N VAL A 54 -1.07 12.69 1.55
CA VAL A 54 -2.16 11.75 1.77
C VAL A 54 -2.99 11.65 0.50
N GLU A 55 -3.29 10.43 0.09
CA GLU A 55 -4.10 10.13 -1.08
C GLU A 55 -5.18 9.14 -0.67
N GLY A 56 -6.42 9.37 -1.10
CA GLY A 56 -7.48 8.42 -0.84
C GLY A 56 -8.86 9.05 -0.88
N ASP A 57 -9.81 8.28 -0.38
CA ASP A 57 -11.23 8.60 -0.34
C ASP A 57 -11.76 8.48 1.10
N ASP A 58 -13.06 8.28 1.28
CA ASP A 58 -13.67 8.20 2.60
C ASP A 58 -13.41 6.85 3.30
N ARG A 59 -13.15 5.80 2.52
CA ARG A 59 -12.94 4.42 3.01
C ARG A 59 -11.48 3.99 3.00
N SER A 60 -10.64 4.60 2.17
CA SER A 60 -9.22 4.27 2.08
C SER A 60 -8.35 5.51 2.13
N LEU A 61 -7.18 5.40 2.75
CA LEU A 61 -6.16 6.44 2.66
C LEU A 61 -4.77 5.81 2.62
N VAL A 62 -3.90 6.45 1.86
CA VAL A 62 -2.49 6.11 1.72
C VAL A 62 -1.72 7.34 2.17
N VAL A 63 -0.93 7.20 3.23
CA VAL A 63 -0.03 8.25 3.70
C VAL A 63 1.38 7.95 3.24
N ARG A 64 1.98 8.91 2.54
CA ARG A 64 3.37 8.89 2.09
C ARG A 64 4.14 9.97 2.87
N PRO A 65 4.88 9.62 3.92
CA PRO A 65 5.71 10.60 4.63
C PRO A 65 6.84 11.12 3.72
N LEU A 66 7.23 12.39 3.89
CA LEU A 66 8.29 13.00 3.09
C LEU A 66 9.65 12.31 3.32
N LYS A 67 9.88 11.82 4.54
CA LYS A 67 11.04 11.00 4.91
C LYS A 67 10.57 9.61 5.34
N PRO A 68 11.26 8.53 4.96
CA PRO A 68 10.95 7.19 5.43
C PRO A 68 10.95 7.13 6.96
N LEU A 69 9.99 6.43 7.54
CA LEU A 69 9.89 6.23 8.98
C LEU A 69 10.74 5.04 9.38
N ASP A 70 11.50 5.20 10.46
CA ASP A 70 12.23 4.08 11.05
C ASP A 70 11.23 3.18 11.79
N PRO A 71 11.11 1.88 11.43
CA PRO A 71 10.18 0.96 12.08
C PRO A 71 10.56 0.72 13.55
N GLU A 72 11.83 0.91 13.91
CA GLU A 72 12.33 0.66 15.25
C GLU A 72 12.10 1.85 16.21
N ALA A 73 11.86 3.04 15.67
CA ALA A 73 11.60 4.25 16.42
C ALA A 73 10.33 4.14 17.28
N LYS A 74 10.42 4.62 18.52
CA LYS A 74 9.29 4.59 19.49
C LYS A 74 7.97 5.15 18.93
N PRO A 75 7.94 6.28 18.20
CA PRO A 75 6.70 6.82 17.64
C PRO A 75 6.10 5.91 16.56
N THR A 76 6.94 5.25 15.77
CA THR A 76 6.51 4.32 14.72
C THR A 76 5.95 3.05 15.33
N LYS A 77 6.62 2.47 16.33
CA LYS A 77 6.10 1.33 17.11
C LYS A 77 4.75 1.64 17.75
N PHE A 78 4.57 2.86 18.28
CA PHE A 78 3.31 3.30 18.83
C PHE A 78 2.18 3.33 17.79
N LEU A 79 2.44 3.90 16.60
CA LEU A 79 1.49 3.89 15.48
C LEU A 79 1.10 2.47 15.10
N ILE A 80 2.07 1.58 14.87
CA ILE A 80 1.81 0.19 14.47
C ILE A 80 0.95 -0.52 15.53
N ARG A 81 1.28 -0.33 16.82
CA ARG A 81 0.49 -0.91 17.92
C ARG A 81 -0.96 -0.41 17.88
N LYS A 82 -1.17 0.89 17.67
CA LYS A 82 -2.52 1.47 17.58
C LYS A 82 -3.31 0.94 16.39
N LEU A 83 -2.69 0.83 15.22
CA LEU A 83 -3.33 0.25 14.03
C LEU A 83 -3.71 -1.22 14.26
N GLU A 84 -2.84 -1.98 14.93
CA GLU A 84 -3.12 -3.37 15.29
C GLU A 84 -4.26 -3.51 16.31
N GLU A 85 -4.38 -2.59 17.28
CA GLU A 85 -5.50 -2.56 18.22
C GLU A 85 -6.85 -2.43 17.49
N TYR A 86 -6.95 -1.54 16.48
CA TYR A 86 -8.17 -1.43 15.67
C TYR A 86 -8.44 -2.69 14.85
N ARG A 87 -7.40 -3.24 14.19
CA ARG A 87 -7.55 -4.46 13.39
C ARG A 87 -8.05 -5.63 14.24
N ARG A 88 -7.45 -5.85 15.41
CA ARG A 88 -7.87 -6.91 16.34
C ARG A 88 -9.30 -6.72 16.84
N GLY A 89 -9.66 -5.49 17.19
CA GLY A 89 -11.02 -5.16 17.64
C GLY A 89 -12.07 -5.44 16.57
N ASP A 90 -11.80 -5.09 15.32
CA ASP A 90 -12.70 -5.37 14.20
C ASP A 90 -12.68 -6.87 13.81
N GLU A 91 -11.53 -7.56 13.88
CA GLU A 91 -11.43 -9.01 13.67
C GLU A 91 -12.28 -9.81 14.67
N ASP A 92 -12.33 -9.38 15.93
CA ASP A 92 -13.20 -9.99 16.95
C ASP A 92 -14.69 -9.83 16.59
N LEU A 93 -15.07 -8.64 16.11
CA LEU A 93 -16.43 -8.39 15.61
C LEU A 93 -16.77 -9.24 14.37
N VAL A 94 -15.80 -9.46 13.48
CA VAL A 94 -15.94 -10.36 12.33
C VAL A 94 -16.16 -11.80 12.79
N ARG A 95 -15.34 -12.29 13.72
CA ARG A 95 -15.50 -13.64 14.31
C ARG A 95 -16.87 -13.80 14.97
N GLY A 96 -17.35 -12.76 15.65
CA GLY A 96 -18.69 -12.71 16.24
C GLY A 96 -19.83 -12.51 15.24
N LYS A 97 -19.55 -12.43 13.93
CA LYS A 97 -20.52 -12.12 12.85
C LYS A 97 -21.28 -10.79 13.05
N ARG A 98 -20.65 -9.83 13.73
CA ARG A 98 -21.14 -8.47 13.99
C ARG A 98 -20.57 -7.42 13.03
N LEU A 99 -19.61 -7.83 12.21
CA LEU A 99 -18.96 -7.03 11.17
C LEU A 99 -18.64 -7.94 9.99
N SER A 100 -18.81 -7.45 8.77
CA SER A 100 -18.36 -8.18 7.57
C SER A 100 -16.85 -8.04 7.41
N GLU A 101 -16.18 -9.07 6.90
CA GLU A 101 -14.72 -9.07 6.65
C GLU A 101 -14.27 -7.87 5.80
N GLY A 102 -15.09 -7.49 4.80
CA GLY A 102 -14.83 -6.34 3.94
C GLY A 102 -14.96 -4.97 4.61
N ASP A 103 -15.59 -4.88 5.77
CA ASP A 103 -15.77 -3.64 6.55
C ASP A 103 -14.81 -3.57 7.75
N ALA A 104 -14.02 -4.61 7.98
CA ALA A 104 -13.01 -4.65 9.03
C ALA A 104 -11.85 -3.71 8.72
N PHE A 105 -11.43 -2.96 9.74
CA PHE A 105 -10.24 -2.12 9.69
C PHE A 105 -9.03 -2.95 9.27
N ASN A 106 -8.30 -2.47 8.27
CA ASN A 106 -7.09 -3.10 7.79
C ASN A 106 -6.04 -2.06 7.42
N TYR A 107 -4.77 -2.43 7.55
CA TYR A 107 -3.66 -1.57 7.19
C TYR A 107 -2.53 -2.38 6.56
N ASP A 108 -1.69 -1.71 5.78
CA ASP A 108 -0.49 -2.26 5.15
C ASP A 108 0.65 -1.23 5.23
N LEU A 109 1.87 -1.72 5.38
CA LEU A 109 3.08 -0.90 5.51
C LEU A 109 4.00 -1.23 4.34
N GLU A 110 4.18 -0.26 3.43
CA GLU A 110 5.12 -0.40 2.34
C GLU A 110 6.53 -0.14 2.86
N LYS A 111 7.41 -1.13 2.70
CA LYS A 111 8.80 -1.07 3.12
C LYS A 111 9.69 -0.67 1.95
N GLY A 112 10.47 0.39 2.14
CA GLY A 112 11.55 0.77 1.25
C GLY A 112 12.87 0.10 1.65
N GLU A 113 13.97 0.70 1.17
CA GLU A 113 15.31 0.22 1.44
C GLU A 113 15.63 0.18 2.95
N GLY A 114 16.33 -0.86 3.38
CA GLY A 114 16.70 -1.06 4.80
C GLY A 114 15.51 -1.35 5.73
N GLY A 115 14.31 -1.61 5.20
CA GLY A 115 13.11 -1.89 6.00
C GLY A 115 12.39 -0.65 6.51
N SER A 116 12.78 0.54 6.07
CA SER A 116 12.12 1.80 6.41
C SER A 116 10.70 1.83 5.84
N ILE A 117 9.74 2.44 6.54
CA ILE A 117 8.37 2.54 6.06
C ILE A 117 8.24 3.77 5.16
N ILE A 118 7.88 3.56 3.89
CA ILE A 118 7.77 4.62 2.87
C ILE A 118 6.31 4.96 2.54
N ALA A 119 5.36 4.08 2.84
CA ALA A 119 3.94 4.37 2.76
C ALA A 119 3.14 3.56 3.77
N ILE A 120 2.01 4.12 4.21
CA ILE A 120 1.05 3.48 5.11
C ILE A 120 -0.30 3.49 4.42
N SER A 121 -0.80 2.33 4.04
CA SER A 121 -2.13 2.18 3.42
C SER A 121 -3.12 1.70 4.46
N ILE A 122 -4.22 2.42 4.65
CA ILE A 122 -5.27 2.06 5.61
C ILE A 122 -6.60 1.99 4.88
N ARG A 123 -7.41 1.01 5.27
CA ARG A 123 -8.72 0.68 4.68
C ARG A 123 -9.73 0.48 5.80
N ASN A 124 -10.96 0.94 5.56
CA ASN A 124 -12.14 0.74 6.41
C ASN A 124 -12.05 1.38 7.81
N TYR A 125 -12.18 2.71 7.88
CA TYR A 125 -12.27 3.42 9.18
C TYR A 125 -13.60 3.21 9.92
N ARG A 126 -14.64 2.73 9.22
CA ARG A 126 -16.04 2.63 9.68
C ARG A 126 -16.72 3.95 10.04
N THR A 127 -15.99 4.92 10.59
CA THR A 127 -16.48 6.21 11.04
C THR A 127 -15.47 7.32 10.73
N ASN A 128 -15.98 8.54 10.48
CA ASN A 128 -15.12 9.70 10.28
C ASN A 128 -14.29 10.04 11.53
N ALA A 129 -14.83 9.81 12.74
CA ALA A 129 -14.10 9.98 14.00
C ALA A 129 -12.85 9.08 14.06
N ARG A 130 -12.98 7.79 13.73
CA ARG A 130 -11.82 6.87 13.68
C ARG A 130 -10.83 7.28 12.59
N ARG A 131 -11.32 7.76 11.44
CA ARG A 131 -10.45 8.30 10.37
C ARG A 131 -9.61 9.47 10.87
N GLN A 132 -10.22 10.45 11.53
CA GLN A 132 -9.51 11.60 12.09
C GLN A 132 -8.51 11.18 13.17
N GLU A 133 -8.89 10.26 14.05
CA GLU A 133 -8.01 9.72 15.09
C GLU A 133 -6.77 9.04 14.51
N VAL A 134 -6.96 8.14 13.54
CA VAL A 134 -5.87 7.47 12.82
C VAL A 134 -4.99 8.49 12.11
N MET A 135 -5.57 9.47 11.44
CA MET A 135 -4.82 10.53 10.75
C MET A 135 -4.00 11.39 11.72
N ASN A 136 -4.54 11.70 12.90
CA ASN A 136 -3.83 12.46 13.93
C ASN A 136 -2.66 11.67 14.50
N ILE A 137 -2.82 10.36 14.72
CA ILE A 137 -1.73 9.49 15.19
C ILE A 137 -0.61 9.42 14.14
N ILE A 138 -0.97 9.23 12.86
CA ILE A 138 0.03 9.18 11.78
C ILE A 138 0.78 10.50 11.67
N ARG A 139 0.06 11.63 11.67
CA ARG A 139 0.67 12.97 11.64
C ARG A 139 1.69 13.13 12.77
N TRP A 140 1.27 12.84 14.00
CA TRP A 140 2.14 12.93 15.18
C TRP A 140 3.38 12.03 15.06
N THR A 141 3.21 10.80 14.56
CA THR A 141 4.33 9.87 14.35
C THR A 141 5.32 10.38 13.31
N ILE A 142 4.83 10.99 12.21
CA ILE A 142 5.69 11.58 11.18
C ILE A 142 6.43 12.79 11.76
N GLU A 143 5.72 13.71 12.42
CA GLU A 143 6.30 14.88 13.08
C GLU A 143 7.45 14.46 14.01
N ARG A 144 7.21 13.47 14.87
CA ARG A 144 8.22 13.01 15.84
C ARG A 144 9.45 12.37 15.19
N ASN A 145 9.27 11.69 14.06
CA ASN A 145 10.38 11.14 13.27
C ASN A 145 11.19 12.25 12.58
N LEU A 146 10.56 13.37 12.20
CA LEU A 146 11.21 14.52 11.58
C LEU A 146 11.95 15.39 12.61
N GLU A 147 11.34 15.66 13.77
CA GLU A 147 11.93 16.43 14.88
C GLU A 147 13.25 15.82 15.35
N SER A 148 13.31 14.49 15.49
CA SER A 148 14.54 13.79 15.88
C SER A 148 15.71 13.95 14.91
N LYS A 149 15.46 14.42 13.67
CA LYS A 149 16.51 14.71 12.68
C LYS A 149 16.71 16.21 12.42
N GLY A 150 15.91 17.09 13.05
CA GLY A 150 15.94 18.55 12.84
C GLY A 150 16.75 19.34 13.88
N SER A 151 17.14 18.75 15.01
CA SER A 151 17.87 19.46 16.09
C SER A 151 19.38 19.59 15.86
N ASN A 152 19.82 19.86 14.63
CA ASN A 152 21.22 20.21 14.37
C ASN A 152 21.28 21.45 13.48
N GLN A 153 21.04 22.62 14.10
CA GLN A 153 21.45 23.91 13.59
C GLN A 153 21.98 24.76 14.74
#